data_AF-A0A928QZM9-F1
#
_entry.id   AF-A0A928QZM9-F1
#
_cell.length_a   1.000
_cell.length_b   1.000
_cell.length_c   1.000
_cell.angle_alpha   90.00
_cell.angle_beta   90.00
_cell.angle_gamma   90.00
#
_symmetry.space_group_name_H-M   'P 1'
#
loop_
_entity.id
_entity.type
_entity.pdbx_description
1 polymer ?
#
loop_
_entity_poly.entity_id
_entity_poly.type
_entity_poly.pdbx_seq_one_letter_code
_entity_poly.pdbx_strand_id
1 'polypeptide(L)'
;MENKVVPEEWLDGNGWILANYGASAQLMEQDGNIYAGVHYYIDGWRQLYINDHFVEQPTWRPGAPEYQYCGLIGIDGIPYALVHVWENDRSEQVVDTLWEETRLVPLSPEMTELPLEGKKIDGKATGGAFSDGKYGYFMCGSELWRTDGKESKRIADLIFFGVNESSHVRAVRALSDGRILVATDGILIELSGAEVATGEQKQVFTAGVINLYGDVSELTLTFSKFNRVSENYAFVVKEFDDQTDLNLALLSGEISMVISRDQFMLKNYVKQDILAPLEEVAPELFEKDVLVENIVDATRLDGVCYYLPRSFWIRGESTDARYMEEGVTFENRLEYYDYLSEKVPDYFEPLTKRMLFTTFGQDLDEWINWETNTCHFDDGTFEALLEFCNKGSTQEEVDQYTAQPYSMYSLNIPLQDSMPNNEFLNVEESKEYLISLPASEVGVTQWVWVIYPIPSSVYDGFEIYVPEFFAVVDDKASREASGEFLKWHFLENIIEEFPSKDLNVSLYPLSVNRDETDRFLKRNIDGEIEITEDLEVLREMLEAHNRGCGQEQYDKTWEVIRRGDHFQYFRNDVFDVMYEEAGRYFSGSSTAKQAAEYVQNRISIYLAEQS
;
A
#
# COMPACT_ATOMS: atom_id res chain seq x y z
N MET A 1 42.14 28.32 14.25
CA MET A 1 41.25 27.23 13.82
C MET A 1 41.82 26.70 12.53
N GLU A 2 42.61 25.63 12.60
CA GLU A 2 42.89 24.84 11.40
C GLU A 2 41.60 24.10 11.08
N ASN A 3 41.05 24.32 9.87
CA ASN A 3 39.89 23.59 9.39
C ASN A 3 40.27 22.10 9.31
N LYS A 4 39.84 21.29 10.28
CA LYS A 4 39.95 19.83 10.20
C LYS A 4 38.71 19.33 9.49
N VAL A 5 38.93 18.93 8.25
CA VAL A 5 37.94 18.37 7.32
C VAL A 5 37.66 16.93 7.74
N VAL A 6 36.39 16.55 7.69
CA VAL A 6 35.90 15.17 7.81
C VAL A 6 36.74 14.25 6.88
N PRO A 7 37.11 13.01 7.25
CA PRO A 7 37.90 12.14 6.39
C PRO A 7 37.36 12.11 4.96
N GLU A 8 38.23 12.25 3.95
CA GLU A 8 37.85 12.41 2.53
C GLU A 8 37.01 11.23 2.01
N GLU A 9 37.22 10.06 2.60
CA GLU A 9 36.47 8.83 2.43
C GLU A 9 34.99 8.91 2.88
N TRP A 10 34.59 9.98 3.56
CA TRP A 10 33.24 10.21 4.11
C TRP A 10 32.50 11.36 3.41
N LEU A 11 33.10 11.95 2.37
CA LEU A 11 32.52 13.00 1.55
C LEU A 11 32.07 12.39 0.21
N ASP A 12 30.95 12.83 -0.34
CA ASP A 12 30.68 12.51 -1.75
C ASP A 12 31.67 13.28 -2.66
N GLY A 13 31.71 12.91 -3.94
CA GLY A 13 32.64 13.48 -4.93
C GLY A 13 32.56 15.00 -5.14
N ASN A 14 31.66 15.70 -4.44
CA ASN A 14 31.51 17.15 -4.45
C ASN A 14 31.89 17.82 -3.11
N GLY A 15 32.44 17.08 -2.13
CA GLY A 15 32.92 17.64 -0.87
C GLY A 15 31.82 17.98 0.14
N TRP A 16 30.62 17.45 -0.04
CA TRP A 16 29.55 17.49 0.97
C TRP A 16 29.60 16.21 1.81
N ILE A 17 29.26 16.32 3.10
CA ILE A 17 28.94 15.15 3.92
C ILE A 17 27.77 14.46 3.23
N LEU A 18 27.83 13.13 3.06
CA LEU A 18 26.69 12.30 2.68
C LEU A 18 25.59 12.43 3.74
N ALA A 19 24.84 13.52 3.67
CA ALA A 19 23.56 13.73 4.31
C ALA A 19 22.49 13.40 3.27
N ASN A 20 22.45 12.14 2.86
CA ASN A 20 21.34 11.62 2.07
C ASN A 20 20.94 10.28 2.66
N TYR A 21 19.66 10.21 3.07
CA TYR A 21 18.99 9.11 3.77
C TYR A 21 19.48 8.81 5.20
N GLY A 22 18.71 9.30 6.20
CA GLY A 22 18.62 8.69 7.54
C GLY A 22 19.72 8.99 8.57
N ALA A 23 20.82 9.67 8.22
CA ALA A 23 21.85 10.04 9.21
C ALA A 23 21.40 11.25 10.07
N SER A 24 21.02 11.01 11.32
CA SER A 24 20.84 12.08 12.32
C SER A 24 22.21 12.40 12.94
N ALA A 25 22.75 13.58 12.61
CA ALA A 25 23.90 14.13 13.31
C ALA A 25 23.42 15.07 14.42
N GLN A 26 23.90 14.85 15.65
CA GLN A 26 23.62 15.71 16.80
C GLN A 26 24.88 16.50 17.14
N LEU A 27 24.74 17.79 17.33
CA LEU A 27 25.84 18.70 17.65
C LEU A 27 25.50 19.49 18.91
N MET A 28 26.47 19.60 19.82
CA MET A 28 26.34 20.36 21.05
C MET A 28 27.66 21.08 21.36
N GLU A 29 27.56 22.32 21.80
CA GLU A 29 28.68 23.07 22.35
C GLU A 29 28.40 23.37 23.82
N GLN A 30 29.34 23.05 24.70
CA GLN A 30 29.24 23.32 26.14
C GLN A 30 30.60 23.75 26.69
N ASP A 31 30.65 24.93 27.30
CA ASP A 31 31.87 25.53 27.87
C ASP A 31 33.07 25.56 26.91
N GLY A 32 32.80 25.77 25.61
CA GLY A 32 33.80 25.79 24.54
C GLY A 32 34.28 24.41 24.06
N ASN A 33 33.67 23.33 24.56
CA ASN A 33 33.89 21.97 24.08
C ASN A 33 32.78 21.56 23.11
N ILE A 34 33.15 20.80 22.08
CA ILE A 34 32.24 20.32 21.05
C ILE A 34 31.95 18.84 21.28
N TYR A 35 30.67 18.46 21.26
CA TYR A 35 30.20 17.09 21.33
C TYR A 35 29.38 16.82 20.07
N ALA A 36 29.69 15.74 19.37
CA ALA A 36 29.01 15.36 18.15
C ALA A 36 28.66 13.87 18.15
N GLY A 37 27.41 13.55 17.88
CA GLY A 37 26.93 12.19 17.65
C GLY A 37 26.60 11.99 16.18
N VAL A 38 27.04 10.88 15.59
CA VAL A 38 26.75 10.54 14.19
C VAL A 38 26.14 9.15 14.11
N HIS A 39 25.02 9.03 13.39
CA HIS A 39 24.40 7.76 13.01
C HIS A 39 24.71 7.42 11.55
N TYR A 40 25.33 6.26 11.31
CA TYR A 40 25.49 5.70 9.96
C TYR A 40 24.51 4.56 9.73
N TYR A 41 23.66 4.70 8.70
CA TYR A 41 22.62 3.72 8.37
C TYR A 41 23.18 2.45 7.71
N ILE A 42 24.33 2.54 7.03
CA ILE A 42 24.80 1.48 6.13
C ILE A 42 25.34 0.25 6.88
N ASP A 43 25.75 0.40 8.14
CA ASP A 43 26.29 -0.72 8.94
C ASP A 43 25.85 -0.69 10.43
N GLY A 44 24.89 0.18 10.80
CA GLY A 44 24.42 0.31 12.19
C GLY A 44 25.43 0.92 13.18
N TRP A 45 26.54 1.47 12.69
CA TRP A 45 27.56 2.09 13.53
C TRP A 45 27.14 3.49 13.98
N ARG A 46 27.12 3.68 15.29
CA ARG A 46 26.82 4.96 15.95
C ARG A 46 28.10 5.42 16.63
N GLN A 47 28.53 6.66 16.42
CA GLN A 47 29.79 7.17 16.96
C GLN A 47 29.58 8.46 17.74
N LEU A 48 30.38 8.63 18.79
CA LEU A 48 30.46 9.84 19.60
C LEU A 48 31.84 10.47 19.42
N TYR A 49 31.86 11.77 19.22
CA TYR A 49 33.05 12.58 19.02
C TYR A 49 33.06 13.72 20.04
N ILE A 50 34.20 13.91 20.71
CA ILE A 50 34.40 14.96 21.70
C ILE A 50 35.63 15.76 21.29
N ASN A 51 35.43 17.05 21.07
CA ASN A 51 36.42 18.04 20.65
C ASN A 51 37.18 17.66 19.38
N ASP A 52 38.19 16.82 19.51
CA ASP A 52 39.14 16.47 18.45
C ASP A 52 39.35 14.94 18.28
N HIS A 53 38.63 14.10 19.03
CA HIS A 53 38.78 12.65 19.02
C HIS A 53 37.46 11.89 19.12
N PHE A 54 37.44 10.65 18.60
CA PHE A 54 36.35 9.71 18.78
C PHE A 54 36.42 9.08 20.17
N VAL A 55 35.24 8.88 20.78
CA VAL A 55 35.10 8.13 22.03
C VAL A 55 34.96 6.66 21.69
N GLU A 56 35.88 5.84 22.20
CA GLU A 56 35.84 4.40 22.02
C GLU A 56 34.59 3.81 22.69
N GLN A 57 33.90 2.92 21.99
CA GLN A 57 32.84 2.11 22.59
C GLN A 57 33.46 0.85 23.19
N PRO A 58 32.91 0.34 24.30
CA PRO A 58 33.41 -0.88 24.92
C PRO A 58 33.47 -2.00 23.88
N THR A 59 34.66 -2.58 23.71
CA THR A 59 34.84 -3.71 22.81
C THR A 59 34.06 -4.93 23.31
N TRP A 60 33.35 -5.58 22.39
CA TRP A 60 32.58 -6.79 22.67
C TRP A 60 33.42 -7.85 23.41
N ARG A 61 32.83 -8.48 24.44
CA ARG A 61 33.41 -9.63 25.16
C ARG A 61 32.37 -10.72 25.37
N PRO A 62 32.69 -12.00 25.17
CA PRO A 62 31.77 -13.11 25.45
C PRO A 62 31.27 -13.06 26.91
N GLY A 63 29.94 -13.07 27.09
CA GLY A 63 29.30 -13.06 28.42
C GLY A 63 29.29 -11.69 29.12
N ALA A 64 29.68 -10.61 28.45
CA ALA A 64 29.51 -9.24 28.93
C ALA A 64 28.36 -8.55 28.16
N PRO A 65 27.60 -7.65 28.81
CA PRO A 65 26.59 -6.85 28.11
C PRO A 65 27.22 -6.00 27.00
N GLU A 66 26.52 -5.87 25.88
CA GLU A 66 26.91 -4.98 24.78
C GLU A 66 26.35 -3.58 25.00
N TYR A 67 27.13 -2.57 24.62
CA TYR A 67 26.79 -1.16 24.79
C TYR A 67 26.82 -0.47 23.44
N GLN A 68 25.77 0.27 23.11
CA GLN A 68 25.69 1.03 21.87
C GLN A 68 25.23 2.45 22.16
N TYR A 69 26.04 3.44 21.79
CA TYR A 69 25.62 4.85 21.80
C TYR A 69 24.35 5.03 20.95
N CYS A 70 23.37 5.80 21.42
CA CYS A 70 22.12 6.02 20.67
C CYS A 70 21.63 7.46 20.60
N GLY A 71 22.24 8.39 21.34
CA GLY A 71 21.88 9.81 21.25
C GLY A 71 22.64 10.70 22.23
N LEU A 72 22.67 11.99 21.92
CA LEU A 72 23.32 13.04 22.70
C LEU A 72 22.25 13.96 23.29
N ILE A 73 22.34 14.20 24.59
CA ILE A 73 21.40 15.04 25.34
C ILE A 73 22.18 16.01 26.24
N GLY A 74 21.72 17.24 26.38
CA GLY A 74 22.25 18.26 27.26
C GLY A 74 21.23 18.64 28.33
N ILE A 75 21.64 18.53 29.60
CA ILE A 75 20.78 18.79 30.76
C ILE A 75 21.53 19.69 31.73
N ASP A 76 21.00 20.88 32.00
CA ASP A 76 21.60 21.90 32.87
C ASP A 76 23.09 22.18 32.55
N GLY A 77 23.42 22.21 31.26
CA GLY A 77 24.79 22.42 30.78
C GLY A 77 25.73 21.23 30.96
N ILE A 78 25.21 20.03 31.24
CA ILE A 78 25.99 18.80 31.26
C ILE A 78 25.61 17.96 30.03
N PRO A 79 26.58 17.57 29.19
CA PRO A 79 26.35 16.67 28.07
C PRO A 79 26.26 15.22 28.55
N TYR A 80 25.35 14.46 27.97
CA TYR A 80 25.10 13.06 28.26
C TYR A 80 24.96 12.26 26.97
N ALA A 81 25.51 11.05 26.96
CA ALA A 81 25.18 10.02 25.99
C ALA A 81 24.02 9.15 26.50
N LEU A 82 23.03 8.93 25.65
CA LEU A 82 22.12 7.80 25.77
C LEU A 82 22.83 6.56 25.21
N VAL A 83 22.72 5.44 25.93
CA VAL A 83 23.38 4.18 25.60
C VAL A 83 22.39 3.02 25.77
N HIS A 84 22.29 2.15 24.78
CA HIS A 84 21.57 0.88 24.88
C HIS A 84 22.45 -0.17 25.52
N VAL A 85 21.87 -0.95 26.42
CA VAL A 85 22.53 -2.11 27.02
C VAL A 85 21.79 -3.36 26.56
N TRP A 86 22.53 -4.30 25.99
CA TRP A 86 22.01 -5.59 25.50
C TRP A 86 22.63 -6.72 26.31
N GLU A 87 21.84 -7.71 26.70
CA GLU A 87 22.36 -8.93 27.30
C GLU A 87 22.55 -9.99 26.21
N ASN A 88 23.67 -10.70 26.29
CA ASN A 88 24.06 -11.70 25.30
C ASN A 88 23.96 -13.07 25.97
N ASP A 89 22.81 -13.75 25.88
CA ASP A 89 22.70 -15.13 26.32
C ASP A 89 23.01 -16.07 25.14
N ARG A 90 24.31 -16.32 24.91
CA ARG A 90 24.74 -17.34 23.95
C ARG A 90 24.81 -18.71 24.61
N SER A 91 23.68 -19.25 25.03
CA SER A 91 23.50 -20.69 25.16
C SER A 91 22.66 -21.21 23.99
N GLU A 92 23.35 -21.82 23.01
CA GLU A 92 22.77 -22.56 21.86
C GLU A 92 22.17 -21.74 20.70
N GLN A 93 22.95 -21.60 19.61
CA GLN A 93 22.58 -21.41 18.19
C GLN A 93 21.50 -20.40 17.75
N VAL A 94 20.85 -19.65 18.63
CA VAL A 94 19.94 -18.54 18.32
C VAL A 94 20.50 -17.27 18.95
N VAL A 95 20.74 -16.23 18.16
CA VAL A 95 21.15 -14.92 18.67
C VAL A 95 19.87 -14.13 18.93
N ASP A 96 19.24 -14.35 20.08
CA ASP A 96 18.22 -13.43 20.57
C ASP A 96 18.93 -12.32 21.36
N THR A 97 19.36 -11.27 20.66
CA THR A 97 19.83 -10.03 21.30
C THR A 97 18.63 -9.32 21.91
N LEU A 98 18.42 -9.51 23.21
CA LEU A 98 17.38 -8.80 23.95
C LEU A 98 17.92 -7.44 24.42
N TRP A 99 17.32 -6.38 23.88
CA TRP A 99 17.55 -5.03 24.40
C TRP A 99 16.93 -4.90 25.79
N GLU A 100 17.78 -4.79 26.81
CA GLU A 100 17.38 -4.78 28.20
C GLU A 100 16.90 -3.38 28.63
N GLU A 101 17.77 -2.37 28.45
CA GLU A 101 17.56 -1.04 29.01
C GLU A 101 18.30 0.08 28.27
N THR A 102 17.91 1.32 28.58
CA THR A 102 18.62 2.53 28.19
C THR A 102 19.27 3.17 29.42
N ARG A 103 20.50 3.65 29.26
CA ARG A 103 21.26 4.36 30.28
C ARG A 103 21.67 5.75 29.81
N LEU A 104 21.78 6.66 30.76
CA LEU A 104 22.31 8.00 30.58
C LEU A 104 23.71 8.09 31.19
N VAL A 105 24.69 8.45 30.37
CA VAL A 105 26.12 8.51 30.73
C VAL A 105 26.60 9.96 30.63
N PRO A 106 27.03 10.61 31.73
CA PRO A 106 27.57 11.97 31.66
C PRO A 106 28.90 11.97 30.91
N LEU A 107 29.08 12.95 30.01
CA LEU A 107 30.27 13.10 29.19
C LEU A 107 31.21 14.17 29.78
N SER A 108 32.51 13.94 29.69
CA SER A 108 33.54 14.93 29.99
C SER A 108 34.41 15.21 28.75
N PRO A 109 35.00 16.41 28.62
CA PRO A 109 35.84 16.77 27.48
C PRO A 109 37.05 15.84 27.24
N GLU A 110 37.52 15.15 28.28
CA GLU A 110 38.69 14.27 28.27
C GLU A 110 38.32 12.78 28.11
N MET A 111 37.04 12.47 27.90
CA MET A 111 36.55 11.10 27.84
C MET A 111 36.98 10.43 26.53
N THR A 112 37.83 9.40 26.64
CA THR A 112 38.31 8.63 25.49
C THR A 112 37.57 7.31 25.28
N GLU A 113 36.85 6.80 26.28
CA GLU A 113 36.05 5.57 26.22
C GLU A 113 34.73 5.76 26.98
N LEU A 114 33.62 5.27 26.44
CA LEU A 114 32.32 5.30 27.11
C LEU A 114 32.31 4.29 28.27
N PRO A 115 32.01 4.72 29.51
CA PRO A 115 31.95 3.80 30.64
C PRO A 115 30.79 2.81 30.51
N LEU A 116 31.00 1.59 31.00
CA LEU A 116 29.96 0.54 31.14
C LEU A 116 28.87 0.94 32.15
N GLU A 117 29.21 1.81 33.10
CA GLU A 117 28.29 2.28 34.13
C GLU A 117 27.63 3.59 33.68
N GLY A 118 26.31 3.57 33.64
CA GLY A 118 25.47 4.73 33.35
C GLY A 118 24.22 4.66 34.21
N LYS A 119 23.53 5.79 34.36
CA LYS A 119 22.29 5.81 35.12
C LYS A 119 21.17 5.21 34.27
N LYS A 120 20.56 4.12 34.74
CA LYS A 120 19.33 3.58 34.14
C LYS A 120 18.24 4.65 34.14
N ILE A 121 17.57 4.79 33.00
CA ILE A 121 16.38 5.62 32.84
C ILE A 121 15.20 4.72 32.46
N ASP A 122 13.98 5.18 32.76
CA ASP A 122 12.75 4.55 32.32
C ASP A 122 12.49 4.90 30.84
N GLY A 123 11.89 3.96 30.11
CA GLY A 123 11.71 4.02 28.65
C GLY A 123 12.89 3.41 27.88
N LYS A 124 12.59 2.76 26.77
CA LYS A 124 13.58 2.16 25.86
C LYS A 124 13.75 3.08 24.66
N ALA A 125 14.82 3.89 24.64
CA ALA A 125 15.01 4.91 23.61
C ALA A 125 15.18 4.29 22.20
N THR A 126 14.19 4.35 21.31
CA THR A 126 14.28 3.74 19.97
C THR A 126 14.75 4.71 18.90
N GLY A 127 14.63 6.02 19.14
CA GLY A 127 14.75 7.05 18.11
C GLY A 127 15.46 8.32 18.56
N GLY A 128 15.05 9.46 17.98
CA GLY A 128 15.73 10.74 18.12
C GLY A 128 15.87 11.21 19.57
N ALA A 129 17.00 11.87 19.87
CA ALA A 129 17.27 12.52 21.15
C ALA A 129 17.44 14.03 20.97
N PHE A 130 16.93 14.80 21.92
CA PHE A 130 16.83 16.26 21.82
C PHE A 130 17.10 16.92 23.17
N SER A 131 17.34 18.23 23.16
CA SER A 131 17.66 19.00 24.35
C SER A 131 17.07 20.40 24.26
N ASP A 132 16.55 20.92 25.37
CA ASP A 132 16.16 22.32 25.50
C ASP A 132 17.10 23.13 26.41
N GLY A 133 18.15 22.47 26.92
CA GLY A 133 19.15 23.00 27.84
C GLY A 133 18.85 22.68 29.30
N LYS A 134 17.58 22.55 29.70
CA LYS A 134 17.18 22.17 31.07
C LYS A 134 16.85 20.68 31.17
N TYR A 135 16.24 20.12 30.13
CA TYR A 135 15.85 18.73 30.06
C TYR A 135 16.36 18.09 28.78
N GLY A 136 16.53 16.77 28.86
CA GLY A 136 16.66 15.89 27.73
C GLY A 136 15.33 15.31 27.28
N TYR A 137 15.22 15.03 26.00
CA TYR A 137 14.08 14.34 25.42
C TYR A 137 14.54 13.20 24.53
N PHE A 138 13.77 12.12 24.49
CA PHE A 138 14.06 10.98 23.61
C PHE A 138 12.78 10.26 23.22
N MET A 139 12.81 9.58 22.08
CA MET A 139 11.70 8.78 21.57
C MET A 139 11.79 7.33 22.05
N CYS A 140 10.65 6.74 22.45
CA CYS A 140 10.45 5.32 22.75
C CYS A 140 9.24 4.83 21.95
N GLY A 141 9.46 4.25 20.78
CA GLY A 141 8.43 4.09 19.74
C GLY A 141 7.88 5.46 19.33
N SER A 142 6.55 5.61 19.35
CA SER A 142 5.83 6.87 19.17
C SER A 142 5.83 7.77 20.42
N GLU A 143 6.30 7.28 21.57
CA GLU A 143 6.25 8.02 22.82
C GLU A 143 7.40 9.01 22.94
N LEU A 144 7.09 10.26 23.29
CA LEU A 144 8.06 11.28 23.68
C LEU A 144 8.29 11.22 25.19
N TRP A 145 9.54 10.97 25.59
CA TRP A 145 9.97 10.95 26.97
C TRP A 145 10.85 12.16 27.29
N ARG A 146 10.82 12.60 28.55
CA ARG A 146 11.67 13.68 29.08
C ARG A 146 12.47 13.18 30.27
N THR A 147 13.71 13.62 30.39
CA THR A 147 14.59 13.33 31.53
C THR A 147 15.27 14.60 32.06
N ASP A 148 15.45 14.68 33.37
CA ASP A 148 16.24 15.70 34.07
C ASP A 148 17.63 15.19 34.49
N GLY A 149 18.04 14.03 33.94
CA GLY A 149 19.26 13.32 34.33
C GLY A 149 19.14 12.53 35.62
N LYS A 150 18.01 12.64 36.35
CA LYS A 150 17.72 11.87 37.56
C LYS A 150 16.53 10.92 37.41
N GLU A 151 15.50 11.34 36.72
CA GLU A 151 14.35 10.53 36.40
C GLU A 151 13.99 10.76 34.93
N SER A 152 13.29 9.82 34.33
CA SER A 152 12.62 10.03 33.05
C SER A 152 11.13 9.76 33.20
N LYS A 153 10.35 10.47 32.40
CA LYS A 153 8.90 10.38 32.39
C LYS A 153 8.40 10.47 30.96
N ARG A 154 7.44 9.60 30.61
CA ARG A 154 6.64 9.75 29.40
C ARG A 154 5.86 11.05 29.42
N ILE A 155 6.02 11.86 28.39
CA ILE A 155 5.33 13.16 28.24
C ILE A 155 4.13 13.05 27.33
N ALA A 156 4.25 12.36 26.21
CA ALA A 156 3.14 12.18 25.27
C ALA A 156 3.34 10.90 24.46
N ASP A 157 2.26 10.30 24.00
CA ASP A 157 2.31 9.40 22.85
C ASP A 157 1.97 10.22 21.60
N LEU A 158 2.92 10.34 20.68
CA LEU A 158 2.77 11.20 19.51
C LEU A 158 1.83 10.60 18.47
N ILE A 159 1.42 9.33 18.62
CA ILE A 159 0.45 8.71 17.72
C ILE A 159 -0.91 9.41 17.73
N PHE A 160 -1.30 9.98 18.87
CA PHE A 160 -2.53 10.77 19.02
C PHE A 160 -2.50 12.10 18.24
N PHE A 161 -1.33 12.48 17.75
CA PHE A 161 -1.09 13.66 16.92
C PHE A 161 -0.74 13.24 15.48
N GLY A 162 -0.94 11.97 15.13
CA GLY A 162 -0.65 11.42 13.82
C GLY A 162 0.84 11.30 13.51
N VAL A 163 1.67 11.09 14.53
CA VAL A 163 3.08 10.71 14.38
C VAL A 163 3.18 9.19 14.53
N ASN A 164 3.58 8.53 13.47
CA ASN A 164 3.77 7.08 13.40
C ASN A 164 5.27 6.74 13.32
N GLU A 165 5.60 5.46 13.16
CA GLU A 165 7.00 5.01 13.10
C GLU A 165 7.78 5.54 11.89
N SER A 166 7.11 5.86 10.78
CA SER A 166 7.73 6.49 9.61
C SER A 166 7.88 8.02 9.76
N SER A 167 7.29 8.61 10.80
CA SER A 167 7.38 10.04 11.06
C SER A 167 8.69 10.40 11.77
N HIS A 168 9.55 11.20 11.13
CA HIS A 168 10.78 11.64 11.76
C HIS A 168 10.55 12.89 12.62
N VAL A 169 10.72 12.75 13.93
CA VAL A 169 10.82 13.92 14.83
C VAL A 169 12.16 14.63 14.58
N ARG A 170 12.09 15.90 14.19
CA ARG A 170 13.25 16.72 13.82
C ARG A 170 13.72 17.63 14.93
N ALA A 171 12.81 18.10 15.78
CA ALA A 171 13.16 18.96 16.90
C ALA A 171 12.12 18.86 18.02
N VAL A 172 12.60 19.01 19.27
CA VAL A 172 11.76 19.17 20.45
C VAL A 172 12.27 20.36 21.25
N ARG A 173 11.37 21.27 21.66
CA ARG A 173 11.76 22.46 22.42
C ARG A 173 10.69 22.87 23.42
N ALA A 174 11.07 23.04 24.69
CA ALA A 174 10.21 23.71 25.66
C ALA A 174 10.21 25.22 25.47
N LEU A 175 9.02 25.82 25.56
CA LEU A 175 8.79 27.25 25.60
C LEU A 175 8.85 27.78 27.05
N SER A 176 9.05 29.08 27.19
CA SER A 176 9.15 29.74 28.51
C SER A 176 7.87 29.65 29.35
N ASP A 177 6.73 29.42 28.72
CA ASP A 177 5.43 29.23 29.38
C ASP A 177 5.15 27.76 29.75
N GLY A 178 6.09 26.85 29.47
CA GLY A 178 6.02 25.44 29.84
C GLY A 178 5.40 24.52 28.78
N ARG A 179 4.95 25.05 27.64
CA ARG A 179 4.54 24.24 26.48
C ARG A 179 5.76 23.58 25.83
N ILE A 180 5.58 22.44 25.18
CA ILE A 180 6.62 21.76 24.41
C ILE A 180 6.21 21.76 22.94
N LEU A 181 7.08 22.23 22.05
CA LEU A 181 6.90 22.11 20.61
C LEU A 181 7.66 20.88 20.10
N VAL A 182 6.99 20.06 19.30
CA VAL A 182 7.57 18.91 18.60
C VAL A 182 7.40 19.14 17.10
N ALA A 183 8.51 19.25 16.38
CA ALA A 183 8.50 19.39 14.93
C ALA A 183 8.83 18.04 14.29
N THR A 184 8.01 17.62 13.33
CA THR A 184 8.24 16.45 12.48
C THR A 184 8.39 16.86 11.02
N ASP A 185 8.52 15.88 10.12
CA ASP A 185 8.42 16.12 8.69
C ASP A 185 7.00 16.56 8.30
N GLY A 186 6.76 17.87 8.36
CA GLY A 186 5.53 18.52 7.88
C GLY A 186 4.49 18.85 8.95
N ILE A 187 4.69 18.46 10.22
CA ILE A 187 3.74 18.76 11.32
C ILE A 187 4.49 19.45 12.46
N LEU A 188 3.87 20.50 13.01
CA LEU A 188 4.29 21.12 14.26
C LEU A 188 3.23 20.84 15.33
N ILE A 189 3.61 20.09 16.35
CA ILE A 189 2.76 19.71 17.47
C ILE A 189 3.08 20.61 18.64
N GLU A 190 2.06 21.22 19.20
CA GLU A 190 2.13 21.91 20.48
C GLU A 190 1.61 20.98 21.57
N LEU A 191 2.40 20.77 22.61
CA LEU A 191 2.04 20.01 23.79
C LEU A 191 1.93 20.98 24.96
N SER A 192 0.71 21.40 25.26
CA SER A 192 0.38 22.10 26.50
C SER A 192 0.14 21.10 27.64
N GLY A 193 0.28 21.53 28.89
CA GLY A 193 0.03 20.66 30.05
C GLY A 193 -1.39 20.05 30.12
N ALA A 194 -2.33 20.53 29.29
CA ALA A 194 -3.65 19.95 29.09
C ALA A 194 -3.71 18.94 27.92
N GLU A 195 -2.88 19.08 26.87
CA GLU A 195 -2.81 18.13 25.74
C GLU A 195 -2.11 16.82 26.09
N VAL A 196 -1.14 16.88 27.01
CA VAL A 196 -0.60 15.70 27.71
C VAL A 196 -1.71 14.95 28.47
N ALA A 197 -2.78 15.64 28.86
CA ALA A 197 -3.92 15.05 29.59
C ALA A 197 -5.13 14.69 28.70
N THR A 198 -5.25 15.24 27.48
CA THR A 198 -6.31 14.89 26.53
C THR A 198 -5.90 13.78 25.56
N GLY A 199 -4.63 13.72 25.14
CA GLY A 199 -4.10 12.58 24.37
C GLY A 199 -4.18 11.27 25.14
N GLU A 200 -3.91 11.28 26.46
CA GLU A 200 -4.06 10.11 27.34
C GLU A 200 -5.52 9.63 27.53
N GLN A 201 -6.53 10.30 26.96
CA GLN A 201 -7.93 9.84 27.00
C GLN A 201 -8.36 9.05 25.77
N LYS A 202 -7.62 9.13 24.65
CA LYS A 202 -7.98 8.38 23.45
C LYS A 202 -7.74 6.89 23.68
N GLN A 203 -8.70 6.09 23.28
CA GLN A 203 -8.55 4.64 23.24
C GLN A 203 -7.82 4.26 21.96
N VAL A 204 -6.76 3.45 22.08
CA VAL A 204 -5.95 2.99 20.95
C VAL A 204 -6.48 1.64 20.47
N PHE A 205 -6.73 1.54 19.17
CA PHE A 205 -7.18 0.34 18.46
C PHE A 205 -6.18 -0.04 17.37
N THR A 206 -6.25 -1.26 16.86
CA THR A 206 -5.31 -1.74 15.83
C THR A 206 -6.04 -2.05 14.54
N ALA A 207 -5.55 -1.49 13.43
CA ALA A 207 -5.89 -1.91 12.09
C ALA A 207 -4.84 -2.92 11.60
N GLY A 208 -5.26 -4.17 11.45
CA GLY A 208 -4.44 -5.23 10.87
C GLY A 208 -4.49 -5.18 9.35
N VAL A 209 -3.33 -5.09 8.69
CA VAL A 209 -3.20 -4.94 7.25
C VAL A 209 -2.50 -6.16 6.67
N ILE A 210 -3.01 -6.72 5.58
CA ILE A 210 -2.42 -7.88 4.90
C ILE A 210 -2.76 -7.87 3.41
N ASN A 211 -1.88 -8.44 2.57
CA ASN A 211 -2.09 -8.68 1.14
C ASN A 211 -2.37 -7.42 0.28
N LEU A 212 -1.73 -6.27 0.52
CA LEU A 212 -1.90 -5.03 -0.28
C LEU A 212 -0.98 -4.94 -1.51
N TYR A 213 -1.33 -4.08 -2.51
CA TYR A 213 -0.59 -4.00 -3.81
C TYR A 213 0.61 -3.07 -3.73
N GLY A 214 0.62 -2.20 -2.73
CA GLY A 214 1.65 -1.19 -2.51
C GLY A 214 1.92 -1.01 -1.03
N ASP A 215 2.74 -0.01 -0.75
CA ASP A 215 3.18 0.34 0.59
C ASP A 215 2.00 0.77 1.48
N VAL A 216 1.96 0.21 2.69
CA VAL A 216 1.01 0.54 3.78
C VAL A 216 1.13 2.01 4.22
N SER A 217 2.14 2.75 3.75
CA SER A 217 2.34 4.18 3.95
C SER A 217 1.09 5.05 3.72
N GLU A 218 0.31 4.83 2.65
CA GLU A 218 -0.89 5.65 2.40
C GLU A 218 -1.99 5.45 3.44
N LEU A 219 -2.21 4.19 3.84
CA LEU A 219 -3.13 3.86 4.94
C LEU A 219 -2.63 4.42 6.27
N THR A 220 -1.33 4.31 6.52
CA THR A 220 -0.68 4.84 7.72
C THR A 220 -0.84 6.36 7.82
N LEU A 221 -0.70 7.08 6.71
CA LEU A 221 -0.98 8.52 6.63
C LEU A 221 -2.46 8.83 6.87
N THR A 222 -3.37 8.00 6.35
CA THR A 222 -4.82 8.14 6.56
C THR A 222 -5.20 7.99 8.03
N PHE A 223 -4.73 6.94 8.71
CA PHE A 223 -4.93 6.78 10.15
C PHE A 223 -4.26 7.90 10.95
N SER A 224 -3.10 8.39 10.51
CA SER A 224 -2.45 9.53 11.15
C SER A 224 -3.29 10.82 11.04
N LYS A 225 -3.98 11.04 9.92
CA LYS A 225 -4.95 12.13 9.76
C LYS A 225 -6.15 11.94 10.71
N PHE A 226 -6.72 10.74 10.75
CA PHE A 226 -7.82 10.42 11.67
C PHE A 226 -7.44 10.65 13.13
N ASN A 227 -6.29 10.13 13.56
CA ASN A 227 -5.82 10.25 14.94
C ASN A 227 -5.68 11.72 15.38
N ARG A 228 -5.39 12.65 14.46
CA ARG A 228 -5.34 14.10 14.77
C ARG A 228 -6.71 14.70 15.03
N VAL A 229 -7.74 14.26 14.30
CA VAL A 229 -9.07 14.89 14.29
C VAL A 229 -10.07 14.18 15.20
N SER A 230 -9.93 12.88 15.43
CA SER A 230 -10.78 12.14 16.37
C SER A 230 -10.52 12.62 17.80
N GLU A 231 -11.58 12.80 18.57
CA GLU A 231 -11.48 13.20 19.97
C GLU A 231 -11.26 12.00 20.90
N ASN A 232 -11.77 10.82 20.53
CA ASN A 232 -11.89 9.67 21.43
C ASN A 232 -11.02 8.47 21.03
N TYR A 233 -10.62 8.38 19.77
CA TYR A 233 -10.01 7.16 19.22
C TYR A 233 -8.71 7.46 18.48
N ALA A 234 -7.82 6.48 18.52
CA ALA A 234 -6.64 6.45 17.67
C ALA A 234 -6.37 5.03 17.20
N PHE A 235 -5.77 4.91 16.02
CA PHE A 235 -5.39 3.63 15.44
C PHE A 235 -3.89 3.52 15.25
N VAL A 236 -3.34 2.35 15.60
CA VAL A 236 -2.05 1.85 15.10
C VAL A 236 -2.30 0.97 13.88
N VAL A 237 -1.39 1.02 12.91
CA VAL A 237 -1.40 0.10 11.77
C VAL A 237 -0.39 -1.01 12.03
N LYS A 238 -0.82 -2.26 11.88
CA LYS A 238 0.03 -3.44 12.02
C LYS A 238 -0.05 -4.25 10.74
N GLU A 239 1.06 -4.31 10.02
CA GLU A 239 1.19 -5.11 8.81
C GLU A 239 1.52 -6.57 9.16
N PHE A 240 0.94 -7.50 8.41
CA PHE A 240 1.15 -8.93 8.56
C PHE A 240 1.57 -9.53 7.22
N ASP A 241 2.68 -10.27 7.22
CA ASP A 241 3.13 -11.05 6.07
C ASP A 241 2.43 -12.41 5.97
N ASP A 242 1.99 -12.97 7.11
CA ASP A 242 1.37 -14.30 7.23
C ASP A 242 -0.03 -14.20 7.87
N GLN A 243 -1.00 -14.85 7.23
CA GLN A 243 -2.38 -14.92 7.74
C GLN A 243 -2.48 -15.64 9.10
N THR A 244 -1.59 -16.57 9.40
CA THR A 244 -1.50 -17.28 10.70
C THR A 244 -1.23 -16.29 11.84
N ASP A 245 -0.34 -15.33 11.64
CA ASP A 245 -0.02 -14.33 12.65
C ASP A 245 -1.18 -13.34 12.84
N LEU A 246 -1.84 -12.96 11.74
CA LEU A 246 -3.09 -12.19 11.81
C LEU A 246 -4.18 -12.95 12.60
N ASN A 247 -4.35 -14.25 12.34
CA ASN A 247 -5.31 -15.09 13.06
C ASN A 247 -5.01 -15.14 14.56
N LEU A 248 -3.74 -15.28 14.95
CA LEU A 248 -3.34 -15.27 16.36
C LEU A 248 -3.63 -13.91 17.02
N ALA A 249 -3.39 -12.81 16.31
CA ALA A 249 -3.69 -11.45 16.78
C ALA A 249 -5.20 -11.16 16.88
N LEU A 250 -6.01 -11.71 15.97
CA LEU A 250 -7.48 -11.67 16.07
C LEU A 250 -7.97 -12.45 17.30
N LEU A 251 -7.44 -13.67 17.52
CA LEU A 251 -7.80 -14.51 18.67
C LEU A 251 -7.42 -13.90 20.03
N SER A 252 -6.34 -13.11 20.07
CA SER A 252 -5.92 -12.41 21.29
C SER A 252 -6.71 -11.11 21.54
N GLY A 253 -7.55 -10.68 20.59
CA GLY A 253 -8.30 -9.43 20.64
C GLY A 253 -7.45 -8.18 20.38
N GLU A 254 -6.29 -8.33 19.71
CA GLU A 254 -5.40 -7.21 19.39
C GLU A 254 -5.91 -6.37 18.22
N ILE A 255 -6.62 -7.01 17.28
CA ILE A 255 -7.07 -6.39 16.02
C ILE A 255 -8.53 -5.97 16.13
N SER A 256 -8.83 -4.76 15.66
CA SER A 256 -10.17 -4.16 15.70
C SER A 256 -10.76 -3.93 14.31
N MET A 257 -9.89 -3.85 13.31
CA MET A 257 -10.23 -3.69 11.90
C MET A 257 -9.25 -4.49 11.07
N VAL A 258 -9.75 -5.19 10.04
CA VAL A 258 -8.94 -5.91 9.06
C VAL A 258 -9.03 -5.17 7.73
N ILE A 259 -7.89 -4.84 7.14
CA ILE A 259 -7.79 -4.23 5.82
C ILE A 259 -7.03 -5.19 4.91
N SER A 260 -7.71 -5.67 3.88
CA SER A 260 -7.18 -6.71 2.99
C SER A 260 -7.87 -6.66 1.64
N ARG A 261 -7.19 -7.16 0.61
CA ARG A 261 -7.80 -7.42 -0.71
C ARG A 261 -8.41 -8.80 -0.82
N ASP A 262 -8.05 -9.70 0.10
CA ASP A 262 -8.42 -11.10 0.05
C ASP A 262 -9.85 -11.30 0.58
N GLN A 263 -10.81 -11.26 -0.34
CA GLN A 263 -12.22 -11.49 -0.01
C GLN A 263 -12.48 -12.91 0.49
N PHE A 264 -11.68 -13.91 0.11
CA PHE A 264 -11.90 -15.28 0.58
C PHE A 264 -11.56 -15.38 2.07
N MET A 265 -10.44 -14.81 2.48
CA MET A 265 -10.10 -14.64 3.90
C MET A 265 -11.24 -13.93 4.64
N LEU A 266 -11.70 -12.79 4.13
CA LEU A 266 -12.76 -12.01 4.79
C LEU A 266 -14.08 -12.81 4.89
N LYS A 267 -14.51 -13.49 3.82
CA LYS A 267 -15.68 -14.39 3.83
C LYS A 267 -15.54 -15.49 4.88
N ASN A 268 -14.34 -16.05 5.05
CA ASN A 268 -14.09 -17.05 6.09
C ASN A 268 -14.19 -16.46 7.50
N TYR A 269 -13.73 -15.23 7.72
CA TYR A 269 -13.93 -14.54 8.98
C TYR A 269 -15.42 -14.22 9.25
N VAL A 270 -16.22 -13.91 8.23
CA VAL A 270 -17.68 -13.81 8.36
C VAL A 270 -18.30 -15.13 8.81
N LYS A 271 -17.94 -16.25 8.16
CA LYS A 271 -18.43 -17.60 8.54
C LYS A 271 -18.05 -18.01 9.96
N GLN A 272 -17.01 -17.40 10.53
CA GLN A 272 -16.54 -17.64 11.90
C GLN A 272 -17.11 -16.64 12.92
N ASP A 273 -18.04 -15.77 12.51
CA ASP A 273 -18.63 -14.71 13.33
C ASP A 273 -17.58 -13.71 13.88
N ILE A 274 -16.47 -13.50 13.16
CA ILE A 274 -15.41 -12.58 13.57
C ILE A 274 -15.71 -11.14 13.13
N LEU A 275 -16.40 -10.95 11.99
CA LEU A 275 -16.63 -9.63 11.39
C LEU A 275 -18.05 -9.13 11.64
N ALA A 276 -18.17 -7.85 11.96
CA ALA A 276 -19.45 -7.20 12.21
C ALA A 276 -20.18 -6.81 10.91
N PRO A 277 -21.52 -6.87 10.87
CA PRO A 277 -22.31 -6.23 9.82
C PRO A 277 -22.05 -4.72 9.80
N LEU A 278 -21.58 -4.17 8.68
CA LEU A 278 -21.19 -2.76 8.61
C LEU A 278 -22.39 -1.82 8.67
N GLU A 279 -23.59 -2.27 8.30
CA GLU A 279 -24.82 -1.52 8.51
C GLU A 279 -25.12 -1.23 9.99
N GLU A 280 -24.63 -2.08 10.89
CA GLU A 280 -24.75 -1.86 12.34
C GLU A 280 -23.62 -0.99 12.89
N VAL A 281 -22.46 -0.98 12.21
CA VAL A 281 -21.25 -0.24 12.62
C VAL A 281 -21.30 1.21 12.20
N ALA A 282 -21.66 1.47 10.94
CA ALA A 282 -21.68 2.79 10.33
C ALA A 282 -22.92 2.94 9.42
N PRO A 283 -24.13 2.98 9.99
CA PRO A 283 -25.39 3.00 9.24
C PRO A 283 -25.49 4.17 8.25
N GLU A 284 -24.85 5.30 8.54
CA GLU A 284 -24.84 6.48 7.67
C GLU A 284 -24.19 6.20 6.29
N LEU A 285 -23.30 5.21 6.19
CA LEU A 285 -22.70 4.80 4.92
C LEU A 285 -23.71 4.09 4.01
N PHE A 286 -24.76 3.50 4.57
CA PHE A 286 -25.76 2.72 3.84
C PHE A 286 -27.05 3.50 3.60
N GLU A 287 -27.04 4.80 3.88
CA GLU A 287 -28.09 5.69 3.43
C GLU A 287 -28.08 5.79 1.90
N LYS A 288 -29.27 6.01 1.34
CA LYS A 288 -29.46 6.06 -0.11
C LYS A 288 -28.58 7.15 -0.73
N ASP A 289 -28.01 6.85 -1.89
CA ASP A 289 -27.19 7.76 -2.69
C ASP A 289 -25.86 8.20 -2.02
N VAL A 290 -25.47 7.61 -0.88
CA VAL A 290 -24.17 7.89 -0.23
C VAL A 290 -23.03 7.13 -0.92
N LEU A 291 -23.21 5.83 -1.12
CA LEU A 291 -22.24 4.96 -1.78
C LEU A 291 -22.72 4.54 -3.17
N VAL A 292 -21.80 4.12 -4.03
CA VAL A 292 -22.13 3.51 -5.32
C VAL A 292 -22.73 2.12 -5.09
N GLU A 293 -24.06 2.03 -5.14
CA GLU A 293 -24.86 0.88 -4.68
C GLU A 293 -24.39 -0.47 -5.27
N ASN A 294 -24.21 -0.57 -6.59
CA ASN A 294 -23.83 -1.84 -7.23
C ASN A 294 -22.44 -2.35 -6.80
N ILE A 295 -21.53 -1.45 -6.43
CA ILE A 295 -20.19 -1.81 -5.93
C ILE A 295 -20.28 -2.37 -4.50
N VAL A 296 -21.15 -1.80 -3.68
CA VAL A 296 -21.40 -2.29 -2.32
C VAL A 296 -22.21 -3.58 -2.34
N ASP A 297 -23.20 -3.69 -3.23
CA ASP A 297 -24.04 -4.88 -3.35
C ASP A 297 -23.23 -6.11 -3.78
N ALA A 298 -22.20 -5.92 -4.61
CA ALA A 298 -21.27 -6.98 -4.99
C ALA A 298 -20.52 -7.60 -3.77
N THR A 299 -20.35 -6.87 -2.66
CA THR A 299 -19.70 -7.41 -1.44
C THR A 299 -20.65 -8.10 -0.48
N ARG A 300 -21.96 -8.04 -0.73
CA ARG A 300 -22.97 -8.58 0.21
C ARG A 300 -22.92 -10.10 0.27
N LEU A 301 -22.94 -10.62 1.50
CA LEU A 301 -23.11 -12.04 1.79
C LEU A 301 -24.48 -12.22 2.43
N ASP A 302 -25.35 -13.02 1.80
CA ASP A 302 -26.74 -13.20 2.23
C ASP A 302 -27.49 -11.87 2.49
N GLY A 303 -27.17 -10.85 1.69
CA GLY A 303 -27.76 -9.52 1.78
C GLY A 303 -27.12 -8.58 2.81
N VAL A 304 -26.05 -8.98 3.50
CA VAL A 304 -25.37 -8.18 4.54
C VAL A 304 -23.96 -7.78 4.08
N CYS A 305 -23.56 -6.53 4.32
CA CYS A 305 -22.23 -6.04 3.98
C CYS A 305 -21.29 -6.15 5.19
N TYR A 306 -20.29 -7.05 5.12
CA TYR A 306 -19.30 -7.25 6.20
C TYR A 306 -17.95 -6.58 5.93
N TYR A 307 -17.69 -6.24 4.68
CA TYR A 307 -16.47 -5.58 4.25
C TYR A 307 -16.77 -4.63 3.08
N LEU A 308 -16.14 -3.46 3.09
CA LEU A 308 -16.46 -2.35 2.20
C LEU A 308 -15.21 -1.84 1.47
N PRO A 309 -15.23 -1.70 0.13
CA PRO A 309 -14.13 -1.13 -0.62
C PRO A 309 -14.09 0.39 -0.44
N ARG A 310 -12.91 1.00 -0.22
CA ARG A 310 -12.79 2.48 -0.23
C ARG A 310 -12.86 3.07 -1.64
N SER A 311 -12.30 2.33 -2.58
CA SER A 311 -12.21 2.74 -3.96
C SER A 311 -12.23 1.52 -4.87
N PHE A 312 -12.50 1.72 -6.15
CA PHE A 312 -12.64 0.65 -7.13
C PHE A 312 -12.24 1.11 -8.52
N TRP A 313 -11.87 0.15 -9.35
CA TRP A 313 -11.79 0.30 -10.79
C TRP A 313 -12.86 -0.58 -11.43
N ILE A 314 -13.33 -0.15 -12.59
CA ILE A 314 -14.08 -1.03 -13.49
C ILE A 314 -13.12 -1.52 -14.57
N ARG A 315 -13.09 -2.83 -14.78
CA ARG A 315 -12.24 -3.50 -15.76
C ARG A 315 -13.11 -4.24 -16.79
N GLY A 316 -12.60 -4.28 -18.00
CA GLY A 316 -13.22 -4.96 -19.12
C GLY A 316 -12.21 -5.15 -20.24
N GLU A 317 -12.62 -5.88 -21.27
CA GLU A 317 -11.80 -6.09 -22.46
C GLU A 317 -12.02 -4.94 -23.44
N SER A 318 -10.92 -4.33 -23.91
CA SER A 318 -10.98 -3.29 -24.93
C SER A 318 -10.78 -3.92 -26.30
N THR A 319 -11.76 -3.77 -27.19
CA THR A 319 -11.63 -4.25 -28.56
C THR A 319 -12.30 -3.30 -29.55
N ASP A 320 -11.97 -3.46 -30.82
CA ASP A 320 -12.54 -2.63 -31.88
C ASP A 320 -14.03 -2.95 -32.05
N ALA A 321 -14.86 -1.91 -31.95
CA ALA A 321 -16.31 -2.04 -32.02
C ALA A 321 -16.82 -2.68 -33.32
N ARG A 322 -16.02 -2.69 -34.40
CA ARG A 322 -16.38 -3.34 -35.68
C ARG A 322 -16.34 -4.87 -35.59
N TYR A 323 -15.64 -5.41 -34.60
CA TYR A 323 -15.46 -6.86 -34.44
C TYR A 323 -16.30 -7.42 -33.30
N MET A 324 -16.83 -6.61 -32.38
CA MET A 324 -17.74 -7.08 -31.32
C MET A 324 -19.20 -6.93 -31.70
N GLU A 325 -19.98 -7.99 -31.49
CA GLU A 325 -21.44 -7.94 -31.41
C GLU A 325 -21.87 -7.97 -29.92
N GLU A 326 -22.98 -7.33 -29.56
CA GLU A 326 -23.55 -7.49 -28.20
C GLU A 326 -23.84 -8.97 -27.92
N GLY A 327 -23.44 -9.48 -26.75
CA GLY A 327 -23.76 -10.84 -26.32
C GLY A 327 -22.71 -11.91 -26.67
N VAL A 328 -21.44 -11.54 -26.84
CA VAL A 328 -20.34 -12.52 -26.79
C VAL A 328 -20.36 -13.19 -25.41
N THR A 329 -20.56 -14.51 -25.40
CA THR A 329 -20.50 -15.35 -24.18
C THR A 329 -19.12 -16.01 -24.07
N PHE A 330 -18.80 -16.63 -22.93
CA PHE A 330 -17.54 -17.38 -22.78
C PHE A 330 -17.36 -18.44 -23.89
N GLU A 331 -18.43 -19.14 -24.26
CA GLU A 331 -18.40 -20.19 -25.29
C GLU A 331 -18.00 -19.63 -26.67
N ASN A 332 -18.42 -18.41 -27.00
CA ASN A 332 -18.08 -17.75 -28.26
C ASN A 332 -16.85 -16.84 -28.15
N ARG A 333 -16.30 -16.62 -26.93
CA ARG A 333 -15.11 -15.78 -26.68
C ARG A 333 -13.87 -16.38 -27.34
N LEU A 334 -13.64 -17.69 -27.19
CA LEU A 334 -12.50 -18.35 -27.83
C LEU A 334 -12.62 -18.33 -29.36
N GLU A 335 -13.82 -18.52 -29.92
CA GLU A 335 -14.07 -18.42 -31.36
C GLU A 335 -13.81 -17.00 -31.88
N TYR A 336 -14.21 -15.99 -31.12
CA TYR A 336 -13.98 -14.59 -31.42
C TYR A 336 -12.48 -14.26 -31.47
N TYR A 337 -11.71 -14.69 -30.46
CA TYR A 337 -10.28 -14.45 -30.43
C TYR A 337 -9.51 -15.26 -31.47
N ASP A 338 -10.00 -16.44 -31.82
CA ASP A 338 -9.45 -17.20 -32.95
C ASP A 338 -9.65 -16.44 -34.28
N TYR A 339 -10.86 -15.92 -34.51
CA TYR A 339 -11.15 -15.05 -35.65
C TYR A 339 -10.25 -13.80 -35.68
N LEU A 340 -10.07 -13.12 -34.55
CA LEU A 340 -9.20 -11.95 -34.46
C LEU A 340 -7.74 -12.30 -34.75
N SER A 341 -7.27 -13.45 -34.28
CA SER A 341 -5.90 -13.92 -34.53
C SER A 341 -5.60 -14.11 -36.01
N GLU A 342 -6.59 -14.52 -36.81
CA GLU A 342 -6.46 -14.60 -38.27
C GLU A 342 -6.50 -13.24 -38.96
N LYS A 343 -7.27 -12.29 -38.40
CA LYS A 343 -7.46 -10.94 -38.99
C LYS A 343 -6.31 -10.00 -38.71
N VAL A 344 -5.65 -10.15 -37.56
CA VAL A 344 -4.61 -9.25 -37.08
C VAL A 344 -3.41 -10.08 -36.57
N PRO A 345 -2.78 -10.91 -37.42
CA PRO A 345 -1.79 -11.90 -36.99
C PRO A 345 -0.61 -11.26 -36.25
N ASP A 346 -0.12 -10.11 -36.72
CA ASP A 346 0.98 -9.37 -36.08
C ASP A 346 0.70 -9.00 -34.60
N TYR A 347 -0.57 -8.91 -34.21
CA TYR A 347 -1.00 -8.64 -32.84
C TYR A 347 -0.94 -9.89 -31.94
N PHE A 348 -1.19 -11.07 -32.51
CA PHE A 348 -1.26 -12.33 -31.78
C PHE A 348 0.05 -13.12 -31.84
N GLU A 349 0.87 -12.92 -32.88
CA GLU A 349 2.18 -13.56 -33.07
C GLU A 349 3.15 -13.44 -31.87
N PRO A 350 3.26 -12.30 -31.17
CA PRO A 350 4.16 -12.20 -30.01
C PRO A 350 3.62 -12.90 -28.75
N LEU A 351 2.32 -13.22 -28.69
CA LEU A 351 1.69 -13.75 -27.47
C LEU A 351 2.12 -15.19 -27.21
N THR A 352 2.73 -15.44 -26.06
CA THR A 352 3.11 -16.81 -25.69
C THR A 352 1.88 -17.61 -25.25
N LYS A 353 2.00 -18.94 -25.31
CA LYS A 353 0.99 -19.86 -24.77
C LYS A 353 0.63 -19.56 -23.32
N ARG A 354 1.63 -19.19 -22.50
CA ARG A 354 1.45 -18.87 -21.08
C ARG A 354 0.68 -17.56 -20.90
N MET A 355 0.93 -16.55 -21.73
CA MET A 355 0.20 -15.28 -21.63
C MET A 355 -1.26 -15.44 -22.03
N LEU A 356 -1.54 -16.16 -23.12
CA LEU A 356 -2.93 -16.50 -23.49
C LEU A 356 -3.63 -17.23 -22.35
N PHE A 357 -2.96 -18.21 -21.72
CA PHE A 357 -3.55 -18.94 -20.60
C PHE A 357 -3.82 -18.05 -19.38
N THR A 358 -2.86 -17.18 -19.03
CA THR A 358 -3.02 -16.16 -18.00
C THR A 358 -4.19 -15.22 -18.31
N THR A 359 -4.38 -14.79 -19.55
CA THR A 359 -5.47 -13.86 -19.89
C THR A 359 -6.86 -14.52 -19.85
N PHE A 360 -6.97 -15.74 -20.39
CA PHE A 360 -8.28 -16.38 -20.61
C PHE A 360 -8.69 -17.36 -19.51
N GLY A 361 -7.76 -17.83 -18.68
CA GLY A 361 -8.01 -18.82 -17.64
C GLY A 361 -8.18 -18.26 -16.23
N GLN A 362 -8.14 -16.93 -16.03
CA GLN A 362 -8.10 -16.32 -14.70
C GLN A 362 -9.45 -16.10 -14.03
N ASP A 363 -10.55 -16.13 -14.79
CA ASP A 363 -11.88 -16.08 -14.19
C ASP A 363 -12.21 -17.45 -13.58
N LEU A 364 -12.06 -17.58 -12.26
CA LEU A 364 -12.29 -18.85 -11.57
C LEU A 364 -13.77 -19.18 -11.36
N ASP A 365 -14.64 -18.18 -11.38
CA ASP A 365 -16.08 -18.38 -11.25
C ASP A 365 -16.66 -19.06 -12.49
N GLU A 366 -16.01 -18.87 -13.65
CA GLU A 366 -16.29 -19.66 -14.86
C GLU A 366 -16.08 -21.15 -14.65
N TRP A 367 -15.18 -21.60 -13.75
CA TRP A 367 -14.86 -23.02 -13.60
C TRP A 367 -15.40 -23.65 -12.31
N ILE A 368 -15.68 -22.84 -11.29
CA ILE A 368 -15.96 -23.28 -9.93
C ILE A 368 -17.25 -22.65 -9.42
N ASN A 369 -18.19 -23.51 -9.01
CA ASN A 369 -19.29 -23.09 -8.16
C ASN A 369 -18.87 -23.20 -6.69
N TRP A 370 -18.58 -22.05 -6.09
CA TRP A 370 -18.13 -21.94 -4.70
C TRP A 370 -19.23 -22.18 -3.66
N GLU A 371 -20.51 -22.08 -4.04
CA GLU A 371 -21.62 -22.38 -3.14
C GLU A 371 -21.79 -23.89 -2.95
N THR A 372 -21.64 -24.64 -4.04
CA THR A 372 -21.78 -26.10 -4.04
C THR A 372 -20.45 -26.82 -3.88
N ASN A 373 -19.32 -26.09 -3.85
CA ASN A 373 -17.95 -26.64 -3.83
C ASN A 373 -17.72 -27.66 -4.96
N THR A 374 -18.16 -27.33 -6.18
CA THR A 374 -18.01 -28.18 -7.37
C THR A 374 -17.32 -27.43 -8.50
N CYS A 375 -16.56 -28.14 -9.34
CA CYS A 375 -15.93 -27.58 -10.54
C CYS A 375 -16.22 -28.41 -11.80
N HIS A 376 -15.97 -27.84 -12.98
CA HIS A 376 -16.30 -28.46 -14.27
C HIS A 376 -15.23 -28.27 -15.37
N PHE A 377 -13.98 -28.56 -15.05
CA PHE A 377 -12.87 -28.52 -16.00
C PHE A 377 -12.91 -29.65 -17.05
N ASP A 378 -13.74 -30.69 -16.88
CA ASP A 378 -13.79 -31.88 -17.74
C ASP A 378 -14.99 -31.94 -18.70
N ASP A 379 -15.68 -30.82 -18.92
CA ASP A 379 -16.83 -30.70 -19.83
C ASP A 379 -16.44 -30.45 -21.31
N GLY A 380 -15.15 -30.20 -21.56
CA GLY A 380 -14.57 -29.88 -22.88
C GLY A 380 -14.23 -28.39 -23.07
N THR A 381 -14.77 -27.50 -22.24
CA THR A 381 -14.56 -26.05 -22.33
C THR A 381 -13.12 -25.68 -21.97
N PHE A 382 -12.57 -26.29 -20.92
CA PHE A 382 -11.16 -26.10 -20.55
C PHE A 382 -10.21 -26.71 -21.59
N GLU A 383 -10.59 -27.83 -22.23
CA GLU A 383 -9.82 -28.41 -23.33
C GLU A 383 -9.72 -27.41 -24.50
N ALA A 384 -10.82 -26.75 -24.87
CA ALA A 384 -10.84 -25.74 -25.92
C ALA A 384 -9.96 -24.53 -25.58
N LEU A 385 -9.95 -24.09 -24.32
CA LEU A 385 -9.04 -23.04 -23.84
C LEU A 385 -7.58 -23.46 -24.03
N LEU A 386 -7.21 -24.66 -23.60
CA LEU A 386 -5.84 -25.17 -23.76
C LEU A 386 -5.44 -25.21 -25.24
N GLU A 387 -6.31 -25.74 -26.11
CA GLU A 387 -6.06 -25.81 -27.55
C GLU A 387 -5.89 -24.43 -28.20
N PHE A 388 -6.71 -23.45 -27.79
CA PHE A 388 -6.56 -22.06 -28.21
C PHE A 388 -5.22 -21.48 -27.78
N CYS A 389 -4.85 -21.60 -26.49
CA CYS A 389 -3.58 -21.09 -25.97
C CYS A 389 -2.36 -21.74 -26.65
N ASN A 390 -2.48 -23.01 -27.07
CA ASN A 390 -1.38 -23.75 -27.71
C ASN A 390 -1.02 -23.22 -29.12
N LYS A 391 -1.87 -22.36 -29.71
CA LYS A 391 -1.58 -21.61 -30.95
C LYS A 391 -0.58 -20.47 -30.71
N GLY A 392 -0.41 -20.03 -29.46
CA GLY A 392 0.54 -18.99 -29.08
C GLY A 392 2.00 -19.36 -29.31
N SER A 393 2.85 -18.35 -29.33
CA SER A 393 4.29 -18.48 -29.59
C SER A 393 4.98 -19.37 -28.54
N THR A 394 6.04 -20.05 -28.96
CA THR A 394 6.90 -20.88 -28.09
C THR A 394 8.10 -20.11 -27.55
N GLN A 395 8.14 -18.78 -27.68
CA GLN A 395 9.23 -17.99 -27.12
C GLN A 395 9.18 -18.07 -25.58
N GLU A 396 10.32 -18.37 -24.95
CA GLU A 396 10.40 -18.59 -23.50
C GLU A 396 10.37 -17.29 -22.68
N GLU A 397 10.71 -16.16 -23.30
CA GLU A 397 10.75 -14.85 -22.67
C GLU A 397 10.08 -13.82 -23.57
N VAL A 398 8.87 -13.43 -23.20
CA VAL A 398 8.39 -12.08 -23.44
C VAL A 398 8.27 -11.48 -22.05
N ASP A 399 8.85 -10.29 -21.84
CA ASP A 399 8.73 -9.61 -20.56
C ASP A 399 7.23 -9.54 -20.22
N GLN A 400 6.83 -10.01 -19.04
CA GLN A 400 5.42 -10.21 -18.68
C GLN A 400 4.61 -8.91 -18.77
N TYR A 401 5.31 -7.77 -18.70
CA TYR A 401 4.74 -6.45 -18.93
C TYR A 401 4.49 -6.15 -20.43
N THR A 402 5.33 -6.66 -21.35
CA THR A 402 5.40 -6.24 -22.78
C THR A 402 4.39 -6.87 -23.73
N ALA A 403 3.62 -7.87 -23.30
CA ALA A 403 2.69 -8.53 -24.21
C ALA A 403 1.37 -8.99 -23.56
N GLN A 404 0.70 -8.06 -22.89
CA GLN A 404 -0.73 -8.21 -22.66
C GLN A 404 -1.46 -7.86 -23.98
N PRO A 405 -2.17 -8.80 -24.63
CA PRO A 405 -2.93 -8.51 -25.86
C PRO A 405 -4.16 -7.67 -25.62
N TYR A 406 -4.45 -7.32 -24.36
CA TYR A 406 -5.44 -6.34 -24.00
C TYR A 406 -4.85 -5.64 -22.79
N SER A 407 -4.70 -4.32 -22.85
CA SER A 407 -4.56 -3.57 -21.62
C SER A 407 -5.83 -3.80 -20.84
N MET A 408 -5.71 -4.42 -19.68
CA MET A 408 -6.77 -4.43 -18.69
C MET A 408 -6.95 -2.98 -18.24
N TYR A 409 -7.81 -2.25 -18.93
CA TYR A 409 -7.99 -0.84 -18.68
C TYR A 409 -8.80 -0.69 -17.39
N SER A 410 -8.17 -0.05 -16.42
CA SER A 410 -8.87 0.58 -15.32
C SER A 410 -9.59 1.80 -15.88
N LEU A 411 -10.91 1.69 -16.05
CA LEU A 411 -11.71 2.75 -16.64
C LEU A 411 -11.84 3.94 -15.68
N ASN A 412 -11.03 4.96 -15.92
CA ASN A 412 -11.22 6.30 -15.33
C ASN A 412 -11.24 7.42 -16.37
N ILE A 413 -11.14 7.11 -17.67
CA ILE A 413 -11.17 8.09 -18.77
C ILE A 413 -12.22 7.71 -19.83
N PRO A 414 -12.92 8.73 -20.38
CA PRO A 414 -13.88 8.67 -21.46
C PRO A 414 -13.65 7.69 -22.62
N LEU A 415 -14.70 6.94 -22.97
CA LEU A 415 -14.88 6.30 -24.28
C LEU A 415 -15.01 7.38 -25.38
N GLN A 416 -13.90 7.83 -25.94
CA GLN A 416 -13.95 8.79 -27.05
C GLN A 416 -14.19 8.06 -28.38
N ASP A 417 -15.19 8.48 -29.15
CA ASP A 417 -15.45 8.05 -30.55
C ASP A 417 -14.37 8.56 -31.55
N SER A 418 -13.28 9.16 -31.07
CA SER A 418 -12.15 9.59 -31.89
C SER A 418 -10.95 9.96 -31.02
N MET A 419 -9.98 9.07 -30.88
CA MET A 419 -8.60 9.46 -30.55
C MET A 419 -7.77 9.46 -31.85
N PRO A 420 -7.56 10.61 -32.50
CA PRO A 420 -6.67 10.69 -33.66
C PRO A 420 -5.23 10.85 -33.18
N ASN A 421 -4.41 9.85 -33.50
CA ASN A 421 -2.95 9.89 -33.56
C ASN A 421 -2.17 10.20 -32.27
N ASN A 422 -1.61 9.14 -31.70
CA ASN A 422 -0.15 8.97 -31.54
C ASN A 422 0.64 9.95 -30.64
N GLU A 423 0.10 10.42 -29.52
CA GLU A 423 0.90 11.01 -28.44
C GLU A 423 0.41 10.56 -27.06
N PHE A 424 0.76 9.31 -26.68
CA PHE A 424 0.75 8.90 -25.28
C PHE A 424 1.76 9.75 -24.50
N LEU A 425 1.30 10.36 -23.41
CA LEU A 425 2.12 11.11 -22.45
C LEU A 425 3.28 10.25 -21.94
N ASN A 426 4.48 10.83 -21.96
CA ASN A 426 5.77 10.22 -21.65
C ASN A 426 5.79 9.43 -20.32
N VAL A 427 5.65 8.11 -20.40
CA VAL A 427 6.42 7.22 -19.53
C VAL A 427 7.39 6.50 -20.46
N GLU A 428 8.69 6.64 -20.23
CA GLU A 428 9.73 5.93 -21.02
C GLU A 428 9.53 4.40 -20.98
N GLU A 429 8.75 3.90 -20.02
CA GLU A 429 8.31 2.50 -19.90
C GLU A 429 6.95 2.20 -20.54
N SER A 430 6.24 3.13 -21.18
CA SER A 430 4.97 2.82 -21.89
C SER A 430 5.07 2.95 -23.41
N LYS A 431 6.21 3.47 -23.92
CA LYS A 431 6.45 3.64 -25.36
C LYS A 431 6.78 2.35 -26.11
N GLU A 432 7.17 1.28 -25.42
CA GLU A 432 7.42 -0.03 -26.04
C GLU A 432 6.18 -0.96 -26.04
N TYR A 433 5.08 -0.55 -25.40
CA TYR A 433 4.00 -1.46 -24.95
C TYR A 433 2.73 -1.45 -25.81
N LEU A 434 2.70 -0.65 -26.86
CA LEU A 434 1.72 -0.72 -27.95
C LEU A 434 2.53 -0.75 -29.23
N ILE A 435 2.65 -1.93 -29.85
CA ILE A 435 3.33 -2.11 -31.13
C ILE A 435 2.77 -1.05 -32.09
N SER A 436 3.64 -0.12 -32.45
CA SER A 436 3.38 0.93 -33.41
C SER A 436 3.16 0.32 -34.79
N LEU A 437 1.92 -0.03 -35.12
CA LEU A 437 1.52 -0.21 -36.51
C LEU A 437 0.98 1.14 -37.00
N PRO A 438 1.66 1.82 -37.94
CA PRO A 438 1.16 3.06 -38.49
C PRO A 438 -0.17 2.79 -39.19
N ALA A 439 -1.20 3.53 -38.81
CA ALA A 439 -2.57 3.50 -39.33
C ALA A 439 -2.69 3.53 -40.87
N SER A 440 -1.59 3.85 -41.57
CA SER A 440 -1.48 3.83 -43.03
C SER A 440 -1.51 2.45 -43.69
N GLU A 441 -1.20 1.35 -42.98
CA GLU A 441 -1.10 0.02 -43.62
C GLU A 441 -2.40 -0.80 -43.57
N VAL A 442 -3.33 -0.47 -42.66
CA VAL A 442 -4.57 -1.26 -42.44
C VAL A 442 -5.83 -0.57 -43.00
N GLY A 443 -5.72 0.64 -43.57
CA GLY A 443 -6.89 1.38 -44.09
C GLY A 443 -7.93 1.74 -43.02
N VAL A 444 -7.56 1.69 -41.74
CA VAL A 444 -8.40 2.01 -40.59
C VAL A 444 -8.21 3.49 -40.27
N THR A 445 -9.20 4.32 -40.60
CA THR A 445 -9.13 5.79 -40.42
C THR A 445 -9.66 6.28 -39.06
N GLN A 446 -10.10 5.38 -38.18
CA GLN A 446 -10.58 5.71 -36.83
C GLN A 446 -10.47 4.46 -35.95
N TRP A 447 -9.74 4.54 -34.84
CA TRP A 447 -9.76 3.53 -33.78
C TRP A 447 -10.86 3.93 -32.78
N VAL A 448 -11.94 3.15 -32.72
CA VAL A 448 -12.98 3.27 -31.68
C VAL A 448 -12.85 2.04 -30.80
N TRP A 449 -12.05 2.17 -29.74
CA TRP A 449 -11.91 1.13 -28.73
C TRP A 449 -13.11 1.24 -27.78
N VAL A 450 -13.95 0.20 -27.76
CA VAL A 450 -15.09 0.09 -26.82
C VAL A 450 -14.71 -0.97 -25.79
N ILE A 451 -14.97 -0.65 -24.52
CA ILE A 451 -14.71 -1.57 -23.41
C ILE A 451 -15.97 -2.40 -23.19
N TYR A 452 -15.80 -3.71 -23.23
CA TYR A 452 -16.85 -4.71 -23.05
C TYR A 452 -16.62 -5.48 -21.74
N PRO A 453 -17.70 -5.99 -21.11
CA PRO A 453 -17.59 -7.02 -20.08
C PRO A 453 -16.62 -8.11 -20.52
N ILE A 454 -15.83 -8.63 -19.58
CA ILE A 454 -15.06 -9.85 -19.84
C ILE A 454 -16.10 -10.95 -20.06
N PRO A 455 -16.19 -11.57 -21.26
CA PRO A 455 -17.21 -12.59 -21.48
C PRO A 455 -16.97 -13.77 -20.55
N SER A 456 -17.92 -13.99 -19.65
CA SER A 456 -18.02 -15.06 -18.66
C SER A 456 -19.42 -15.65 -18.76
N SER A 457 -19.61 -16.94 -18.49
CA SER A 457 -20.94 -17.55 -18.48
C SER A 457 -21.75 -17.15 -17.24
N VAL A 458 -21.07 -16.64 -16.21
CA VAL A 458 -21.64 -16.33 -14.89
C VAL A 458 -22.02 -14.85 -14.75
N TYR A 459 -21.35 -13.97 -15.50
CA TYR A 459 -21.49 -12.52 -15.36
C TYR A 459 -21.83 -11.81 -16.67
N ASP A 460 -22.79 -10.89 -16.60
CA ASP A 460 -23.22 -10.07 -17.73
C ASP A 460 -22.50 -8.71 -17.77
N GLY A 461 -21.91 -8.31 -16.65
CA GLY A 461 -21.38 -6.99 -16.37
C GLY A 461 -19.86 -6.89 -16.36
N PHE A 462 -19.38 -5.69 -16.06
CA PHE A 462 -17.95 -5.42 -15.96
C PHE A 462 -17.39 -5.92 -14.64
N GLU A 463 -16.11 -6.22 -14.67
CA GLU A 463 -15.39 -6.65 -13.50
C GLU A 463 -15.05 -5.44 -12.60
N ILE A 464 -15.23 -5.61 -11.30
CA ILE A 464 -14.90 -4.63 -10.27
C ILE A 464 -13.58 -5.04 -9.65
N TYR A 465 -12.62 -4.13 -9.66
CA TYR A 465 -11.31 -4.37 -9.08
C TYR A 465 -11.08 -3.42 -7.91
N VAL A 466 -10.71 -3.97 -6.76
CA VAL A 466 -10.66 -3.23 -5.50
C VAL A 466 -9.21 -3.22 -4.95
N PRO A 467 -8.65 -2.04 -4.65
CA PRO A 467 -7.35 -1.91 -4.01
C PRO A 467 -7.30 -2.50 -2.59
N GLU A 468 -8.35 -2.29 -1.79
CA GLU A 468 -8.50 -2.85 -0.45
C GLU A 468 -9.96 -2.81 0.05
N PHE A 469 -10.31 -3.77 0.93
CA PHE A 469 -11.56 -3.79 1.68
C PHE A 469 -11.30 -3.50 3.16
N PHE A 470 -12.23 -2.78 3.79
CA PHE A 470 -12.25 -2.51 5.22
C PHE A 470 -13.30 -3.39 5.90
N ALA A 471 -12.90 -4.15 6.91
CA ALA A 471 -13.77 -4.99 7.71
C ALA A 471 -13.55 -4.73 9.20
N VAL A 472 -14.61 -4.84 10.02
CA VAL A 472 -14.56 -4.50 11.46
C VAL A 472 -14.77 -5.76 12.29
N VAL A 473 -13.97 -5.93 13.34
CA VAL A 473 -14.10 -7.07 14.27
C VAL A 473 -15.37 -6.90 15.12
N ASP A 474 -16.09 -8.00 15.32
CA ASP A 474 -17.39 -8.01 15.99
C ASP A 474 -17.30 -8.03 17.52
N ASP A 475 -16.81 -6.91 18.06
CA ASP A 475 -16.96 -6.59 19.47
C ASP A 475 -17.38 -5.13 19.66
N LYS A 476 -17.95 -4.84 20.83
CA LYS A 476 -18.51 -3.52 21.10
C LYS A 476 -17.50 -2.38 20.92
N ALA A 477 -16.27 -2.53 21.40
CA ALA A 477 -15.29 -1.47 21.37
C ALA A 477 -14.77 -1.25 19.94
N SER A 478 -14.52 -2.33 19.21
CA SER A 478 -14.11 -2.28 17.80
C SER A 478 -15.19 -1.67 16.91
N ARG A 479 -16.48 -2.00 17.11
CA ARG A 479 -17.60 -1.38 16.39
C ARG A 479 -17.68 0.13 16.64
N GLU A 480 -17.58 0.57 17.89
CA GLU A 480 -17.65 2.00 18.25
C GLU A 480 -16.49 2.81 17.62
N ALA A 481 -15.24 2.36 17.81
CA ALA A 481 -14.07 3.08 17.31
C ALA A 481 -13.95 3.03 15.78
N SER A 482 -14.17 1.86 15.19
CA SER A 482 -14.08 1.68 13.73
C SER A 482 -15.25 2.35 13.01
N GLY A 483 -16.43 2.43 13.62
CA GLY A 483 -17.55 3.18 13.06
C GLY A 483 -17.25 4.68 12.89
N GLU A 484 -16.62 5.30 13.90
CA GLU A 484 -16.17 6.70 13.80
C GLU A 484 -15.11 6.88 12.70
N PHE A 485 -14.15 5.94 12.61
CA PHE A 485 -13.16 5.95 11.54
C PHE A 485 -13.79 5.78 10.16
N LEU A 486 -14.65 4.78 9.95
CA LEU A 486 -15.27 4.52 8.64
C LEU A 486 -16.14 5.70 8.20
N LYS A 487 -16.92 6.29 9.12
CA LYS A 487 -17.67 7.51 8.84
C LYS A 487 -16.76 8.64 8.39
N TRP A 488 -15.71 8.94 9.16
CA TRP A 488 -14.76 9.99 8.79
C TRP A 488 -14.06 9.67 7.46
N HIS A 489 -13.58 8.45 7.27
CA HIS A 489 -12.77 8.06 6.13
C HIS A 489 -13.54 8.08 4.80
N PHE A 490 -14.82 7.67 4.84
CA PHE A 490 -15.65 7.57 3.64
C PHE A 490 -16.50 8.82 3.36
N LEU A 491 -16.81 9.64 4.37
CA LEU A 491 -17.70 10.80 4.22
C LEU A 491 -17.01 12.16 4.42
N GLU A 492 -15.96 12.24 5.23
CA GLU A 492 -15.37 13.52 5.65
C GLU A 492 -13.94 13.73 5.10
N ASN A 493 -13.13 12.67 5.06
CA ASN A 493 -11.78 12.66 4.48
C ASN A 493 -11.82 12.53 2.96
N ILE A 494 -12.52 13.45 2.34
CA ILE A 494 -12.65 13.55 0.89
C ILE A 494 -11.31 14.01 0.32
N ILE A 495 -10.82 13.33 -0.72
CA ILE A 495 -9.58 13.71 -1.39
C ILE A 495 -9.89 14.90 -2.30
N GLU A 496 -9.62 16.12 -1.82
CA GLU A 496 -9.83 17.35 -2.62
C GLU A 496 -8.74 17.55 -3.69
N GLU A 497 -7.52 17.09 -3.41
CA GLU A 497 -6.35 17.21 -4.27
C GLU A 497 -6.11 15.89 -5.02
N PHE A 498 -6.72 15.74 -6.19
CA PHE A 498 -6.24 14.77 -7.17
C PHE A 498 -4.84 15.20 -7.61
N PRO A 499 -3.82 14.32 -7.60
CA PRO A 499 -2.45 14.71 -7.93
C PRO A 499 -2.38 15.34 -9.32
N SER A 500 -2.33 16.67 -9.35
CA SER A 500 -2.37 17.45 -10.59
C SER A 500 -0.98 17.66 -11.19
N LYS A 501 0.04 16.93 -10.72
CA LYS A 501 1.44 17.25 -11.00
C LYS A 501 2.23 16.17 -11.72
N ASP A 502 1.89 14.90 -11.61
CA ASP A 502 2.63 13.83 -12.27
C ASP A 502 1.65 12.80 -12.87
N LEU A 503 1.74 12.66 -14.20
CA LEU A 503 1.17 11.68 -15.12
C LEU A 503 0.02 10.72 -14.68
N ASN A 504 -0.94 10.59 -15.60
CA ASN A 504 -1.99 9.55 -15.74
C ASN A 504 -3.17 9.56 -14.74
N VAL A 505 -4.16 10.40 -15.03
CA VAL A 505 -5.51 10.36 -14.44
C VAL A 505 -6.19 8.98 -14.62
N SER A 506 -5.73 8.13 -15.56
CA SER A 506 -6.31 6.79 -15.79
C SER A 506 -5.92 5.73 -14.74
N LEU A 507 -5.01 6.02 -13.80
CA LEU A 507 -4.51 5.03 -12.83
C LEU A 507 -5.16 5.13 -11.44
N TYR A 508 -5.90 6.20 -11.12
CA TYR A 508 -6.47 6.39 -9.78
C TYR A 508 -7.83 5.69 -9.62
N PRO A 509 -8.04 4.84 -8.60
CA PRO A 509 -9.33 4.18 -8.39
C PRO A 509 -10.43 5.20 -8.07
N LEU A 510 -11.64 4.97 -8.59
CA LEU A 510 -12.84 5.77 -8.25
C LEU A 510 -13.22 5.55 -6.80
N SER A 511 -13.72 6.59 -6.15
CA SER A 511 -14.22 6.47 -4.79
C SER A 511 -15.54 5.70 -4.74
N VAL A 512 -15.71 4.82 -3.75
CA VAL A 512 -17.03 4.24 -3.48
C VAL A 512 -18.03 5.31 -3.01
N ASN A 513 -17.56 6.44 -2.48
CA ASN A 513 -18.40 7.58 -2.16
C ASN A 513 -18.95 8.15 -3.48
N ARG A 514 -20.28 8.10 -3.62
CA ARG A 514 -20.97 8.42 -4.86
C ARG A 514 -20.74 9.89 -5.26
N ASP A 515 -20.76 10.80 -4.30
CA ASP A 515 -20.58 12.23 -4.52
C ASP A 515 -19.13 12.58 -4.87
N GLU A 516 -18.15 11.88 -4.29
CA GLU A 516 -16.74 12.04 -4.65
C GLU A 516 -16.50 11.58 -6.10
N THR A 517 -17.05 10.44 -6.49
CA THR A 517 -17.01 9.96 -7.87
C THR A 517 -17.76 10.89 -8.82
N ASP A 518 -18.95 11.37 -8.45
CA ASP A 518 -19.70 12.34 -9.24
C ASP A 518 -18.92 13.66 -9.46
N ARG A 519 -18.29 14.20 -8.41
CA ARG A 519 -17.43 15.39 -8.50
C ARG A 519 -16.22 15.15 -9.38
N PHE A 520 -15.56 14.00 -9.23
CA PHE A 520 -14.41 13.62 -10.07
C PHE A 520 -14.80 13.58 -11.55
N LEU A 521 -15.90 12.89 -11.88
CA LEU A 521 -16.38 12.79 -13.24
C LEU A 521 -16.81 14.14 -13.82
N LYS A 522 -17.45 15.02 -13.02
CA LYS A 522 -17.85 16.38 -13.45
C LYS A 522 -16.66 17.32 -13.65
N ARG A 523 -15.64 17.27 -12.79
CA ARG A 523 -14.42 18.09 -12.97
C ARG A 523 -13.73 17.82 -14.31
N ASN A 524 -13.75 16.56 -14.75
CA ASN A 524 -13.24 16.15 -16.05
C ASN A 524 -14.10 16.63 -17.24
N ILE A 525 -15.37 17.00 -17.03
CA ILE A 525 -16.26 17.60 -18.05
C ILE A 525 -15.98 19.10 -18.21
N ASP A 526 -15.84 19.81 -17.08
CA ASP A 526 -15.78 21.28 -17.05
C ASP A 526 -14.38 21.83 -17.43
N GLY A 527 -13.37 20.96 -17.51
CA GLY A 527 -12.02 21.30 -17.97
C GLY A 527 -11.18 22.11 -16.98
N GLU A 528 -11.55 22.14 -15.70
CA GLU A 528 -10.78 22.79 -14.62
C GLU A 528 -9.58 21.93 -14.18
N ILE A 529 -8.64 21.73 -15.11
CA ILE A 529 -7.27 21.29 -14.80
C ILE A 529 -6.42 22.55 -14.77
N GLU A 530 -5.92 22.91 -13.57
CA GLU A 530 -5.03 24.05 -13.37
C GLU A 530 -3.64 23.69 -13.91
N ILE A 531 -3.32 24.13 -15.13
CA ILE A 531 -2.00 23.87 -15.76
C ILE A 531 -1.03 24.95 -15.28
N THR A 532 0.02 24.56 -14.56
CA THR A 532 1.11 25.47 -14.17
C THR A 532 1.98 25.87 -15.39
N GLU A 533 2.58 27.06 -15.35
CA GLU A 533 3.27 27.73 -16.48
C GLU A 533 4.33 26.89 -17.22
N ASP A 534 4.90 25.84 -16.61
CA ASP A 534 5.99 25.04 -17.21
C ASP A 534 5.54 24.00 -18.27
N LEU A 535 4.24 23.94 -18.62
CA LEU A 535 3.68 22.90 -19.50
C LEU A 535 2.81 23.46 -20.65
N GLU A 536 3.26 24.52 -21.32
CA GLU A 536 2.56 25.11 -22.48
C GLU A 536 2.31 24.12 -23.64
N VAL A 537 3.16 23.11 -23.83
CA VAL A 537 2.93 22.04 -24.81
C VAL A 537 1.78 21.12 -24.39
N LEU A 538 1.69 20.79 -23.09
CA LEU A 538 0.59 20.01 -22.53
C LEU A 538 -0.72 20.81 -22.54
N ARG A 539 -0.64 22.14 -22.41
CA ARG A 539 -1.77 23.06 -22.54
C ARG A 539 -2.38 23.02 -23.93
N GLU A 540 -1.59 23.08 -25.00
CA GLU A 540 -2.11 22.97 -26.37
C GLU A 540 -2.66 21.56 -26.67
N MET A 541 -2.03 20.50 -26.15
CA MET A 541 -2.52 19.12 -26.27
C MET A 541 -3.83 18.90 -25.52
N LEU A 542 -3.93 19.37 -24.26
CA LEU A 542 -5.16 19.31 -23.46
C LEU A 542 -6.22 20.22 -24.05
N GLU A 543 -5.95 21.45 -24.49
CA GLU A 543 -6.95 22.32 -25.13
C GLU A 543 -7.41 21.80 -26.51
N ALA A 544 -6.63 20.93 -27.17
CA ALA A 544 -7.06 20.21 -28.36
C ALA A 544 -7.93 18.98 -28.03
N HIS A 545 -7.66 18.28 -26.92
CA HIS A 545 -8.39 17.08 -26.47
C HIS A 545 -9.61 17.39 -25.58
N ASN A 546 -9.62 18.53 -24.90
CA ASN A 546 -10.62 18.95 -23.91
C ASN A 546 -11.73 19.81 -24.54
N ARG A 547 -11.87 19.77 -25.87
CA ARG A 547 -13.00 20.37 -26.58
C ARG A 547 -14.21 19.44 -26.48
N GLY A 548 -14.86 19.46 -25.31
CA GLY A 548 -16.25 19.03 -25.17
C GLY A 548 -16.45 17.55 -24.83
N CYS A 549 -15.94 17.09 -23.70
CA CYS A 549 -16.44 15.87 -23.05
C CYS A 549 -17.82 16.18 -22.42
N GLY A 550 -18.87 16.30 -23.23
CA GLY A 550 -20.20 16.70 -22.78
C GLY A 550 -20.91 15.70 -21.84
N GLN A 551 -22.13 16.04 -21.43
CA GLN A 551 -23.02 15.21 -20.59
C GLN A 551 -23.09 13.73 -21.03
N GLU A 552 -23.03 13.46 -22.34
CA GLU A 552 -23.01 12.11 -22.91
C GLU A 552 -21.88 11.23 -22.36
N GLN A 553 -20.71 11.82 -22.11
CA GLN A 553 -19.55 11.06 -21.62
C GLN A 553 -19.68 10.68 -20.15
N TYR A 554 -20.16 11.61 -19.33
CA TYR A 554 -20.51 11.33 -17.95
C TYR A 554 -21.58 10.24 -17.87
N ASP A 555 -22.59 10.30 -18.74
CA ASP A 555 -23.66 9.31 -18.79
C ASP A 555 -23.10 7.91 -19.16
N LYS A 556 -22.24 7.81 -20.19
CA LYS A 556 -21.56 6.56 -20.58
C LYS A 556 -20.67 5.99 -19.49
N THR A 557 -19.90 6.83 -18.79
CA THR A 557 -19.04 6.36 -17.69
C THR A 557 -19.88 5.82 -16.54
N TRP A 558 -20.95 6.52 -16.15
CA TRP A 558 -21.90 5.99 -15.16
C TRP A 558 -22.63 4.74 -15.62
N GLU A 559 -22.92 4.59 -16.92
CA GLU A 559 -23.48 3.36 -17.46
C GLU A 559 -22.53 2.17 -17.23
N VAL A 560 -21.23 2.34 -17.53
CA VAL A 560 -20.23 1.30 -17.27
C VAL A 560 -20.10 1.00 -15.78
N ILE A 561 -20.04 2.02 -14.93
CA ILE A 561 -20.01 1.83 -13.46
C ILE A 561 -21.21 1.03 -12.99
N ARG A 562 -22.43 1.37 -13.43
CA ARG A 562 -23.66 0.66 -13.05
C ARG A 562 -23.72 -0.78 -13.56
N ARG A 563 -22.95 -1.10 -14.59
CA ARG A 563 -22.82 -2.45 -15.13
C ARG A 563 -21.72 -3.26 -14.47
N GLY A 564 -20.97 -2.71 -13.50
CA GLY A 564 -20.07 -3.51 -12.68
C GLY A 564 -20.86 -4.42 -11.74
N ASP A 565 -20.64 -5.74 -11.79
CA ASP A 565 -21.48 -6.72 -11.08
C ASP A 565 -20.71 -7.83 -10.34
N HIS A 566 -19.39 -7.97 -10.56
CA HIS A 566 -18.59 -9.01 -9.92
C HIS A 566 -17.17 -8.56 -9.63
N PHE A 567 -16.49 -9.21 -8.69
CA PHE A 567 -15.06 -9.01 -8.43
C PHE A 567 -14.25 -10.13 -9.06
N GLN A 568 -13.04 -9.86 -9.56
CA GLN A 568 -12.13 -10.96 -9.90
C GLN A 568 -11.58 -11.63 -8.64
N TYR A 569 -11.81 -12.94 -8.53
CA TYR A 569 -11.21 -13.78 -7.52
C TYR A 569 -9.87 -14.31 -8.01
N PHE A 570 -8.77 -13.75 -7.50
CA PHE A 570 -7.46 -14.35 -7.69
C PHE A 570 -7.19 -15.36 -6.58
N ARG A 571 -7.19 -16.65 -6.93
CA ARG A 571 -6.75 -17.74 -6.05
C ARG A 571 -5.53 -18.41 -6.66
N ASN A 572 -4.36 -18.02 -6.16
CA ASN A 572 -3.09 -18.54 -6.65
C ASN A 572 -3.03 -20.06 -6.57
N ASP A 573 -3.57 -20.68 -5.52
CA ASP A 573 -3.55 -22.14 -5.35
C ASP A 573 -4.32 -22.91 -6.43
N VAL A 574 -5.52 -22.44 -6.78
CA VAL A 574 -6.33 -23.05 -7.86
C VAL A 574 -5.70 -22.76 -9.21
N PHE A 575 -5.32 -21.50 -9.44
CA PHE A 575 -4.73 -21.08 -10.70
C PHE A 575 -3.38 -21.78 -10.95
N ASP A 576 -2.56 -22.01 -9.93
CA ASP A 576 -1.29 -22.74 -10.02
C ASP A 576 -1.50 -24.18 -10.46
N VAL A 577 -2.56 -24.85 -9.99
CA VAL A 577 -2.93 -26.19 -10.45
C VAL A 577 -3.29 -26.18 -11.92
N MET A 578 -4.15 -25.25 -12.34
CA MET A 578 -4.55 -25.08 -13.74
C MET A 578 -3.32 -24.82 -14.62
N TYR A 579 -2.44 -23.95 -14.16
CA TYR A 579 -1.24 -23.52 -14.85
C TYR A 579 -0.18 -24.64 -14.98
N GLU A 580 0.00 -25.44 -13.94
CA GLU A 580 0.90 -26.59 -13.94
C GLU A 580 0.49 -27.61 -15.00
N GLU A 581 -0.80 -27.99 -15.04
CA GLU A 581 -1.30 -28.98 -15.98
C GLU A 581 -1.36 -28.41 -17.42
N ALA A 582 -1.66 -27.12 -17.59
CA ALA A 582 -1.53 -26.44 -18.88
C ALA A 582 -0.09 -26.50 -19.43
N GLY A 583 0.92 -26.27 -18.57
CA GLY A 583 2.33 -26.40 -18.95
C GLY A 583 2.72 -27.82 -19.40
N ARG A 584 2.16 -28.85 -18.78
CA ARG A 584 2.36 -30.25 -19.23
C ARG A 584 1.74 -30.51 -20.58
N TYR A 585 0.58 -29.93 -20.88
CA TYR A 585 -0.01 -30.00 -22.21
C TYR A 585 0.83 -29.24 -23.25
N PHE A 586 1.24 -28.00 -22.96
CA PHE A 586 2.02 -27.18 -23.89
C PHE A 586 3.40 -27.75 -24.24
N SER A 587 3.99 -28.55 -23.33
CA SER A 587 5.24 -29.30 -23.57
C SER A 587 5.05 -30.62 -24.32
N GLY A 588 3.81 -31.02 -24.60
CA GLY A 588 3.47 -32.31 -25.24
C GLY A 588 3.55 -33.51 -24.29
N SER A 589 3.68 -33.28 -22.98
CA SER A 589 3.75 -34.34 -21.96
C SER A 589 2.40 -34.98 -21.65
N SER A 590 1.29 -34.32 -22.01
CA SER A 590 -0.09 -34.81 -21.85
C SER A 590 -0.98 -34.30 -22.98
N THR A 591 -2.15 -34.92 -23.18
CA THR A 591 -3.19 -34.37 -24.07
C THR A 591 -4.01 -33.30 -23.35
N ALA A 592 -4.70 -32.41 -24.09
CA ALA A 592 -5.58 -31.38 -23.50
C ALA A 592 -6.63 -32.02 -22.57
N LYS A 593 -7.29 -33.07 -23.04
CA LYS A 593 -8.19 -33.91 -22.25
C LYS A 593 -7.57 -34.45 -20.95
N GLN A 594 -6.34 -34.96 -21.00
CA GLN A 594 -5.69 -35.48 -19.80
C GLN A 594 -5.40 -34.35 -18.81
N ALA A 595 -4.92 -33.20 -19.29
CA ALA A 595 -4.71 -32.03 -18.44
C ALA A 595 -6.01 -31.57 -17.77
N ALA A 596 -7.10 -31.46 -18.54
CA ALA A 596 -8.44 -31.15 -18.03
C ALA A 596 -8.91 -32.13 -16.95
N GLU A 597 -8.81 -33.44 -17.20
CA GLU A 597 -9.14 -34.48 -16.23
C GLU A 597 -8.28 -34.38 -14.94
N TYR A 598 -6.99 -34.03 -15.04
CA TYR A 598 -6.14 -33.84 -13.86
C TYR A 598 -6.52 -32.60 -13.06
N VAL A 599 -6.79 -31.48 -13.72
CA VAL A 599 -7.25 -30.24 -13.08
C VAL A 599 -8.58 -30.49 -12.36
N GLN A 600 -9.56 -31.10 -13.03
CA GLN A 600 -10.85 -31.48 -12.45
C GLN A 600 -10.66 -32.29 -11.17
N ASN A 601 -9.86 -33.37 -11.23
CA ASN A 601 -9.64 -34.25 -10.09
C ASN A 601 -8.96 -33.54 -8.91
N ARG A 602 -7.91 -32.76 -9.16
CA ARG A 602 -7.15 -32.05 -8.12
C ARG A 602 -8.00 -30.99 -7.44
N ILE A 603 -8.73 -30.19 -8.22
CA ILE A 603 -9.57 -29.10 -7.69
C ILE A 603 -10.81 -29.67 -6.99
N SER A 604 -11.41 -30.76 -7.50
CA SER A 604 -12.52 -31.43 -6.79
C SER A 604 -12.12 -31.92 -5.39
N ILE A 605 -10.91 -32.48 -5.25
CA ILE A 605 -10.37 -32.88 -3.94
C ILE A 605 -10.16 -31.65 -3.06
N TYR A 606 -9.54 -30.61 -3.61
CA TYR A 606 -9.29 -29.35 -2.92
C TYR A 606 -10.60 -28.73 -2.37
N LEU A 607 -11.65 -28.62 -3.19
CA LEU A 607 -12.94 -28.05 -2.78
C LEU A 607 -13.63 -28.91 -1.71
N ALA A 608 -13.49 -30.24 -1.77
CA ALA A 608 -14.02 -31.14 -0.75
C ALA A 608 -13.31 -30.99 0.62
N GLU A 609 -12.04 -30.60 0.64
CA GLU A 609 -11.29 -30.33 1.87
C GLU A 609 -11.66 -28.99 2.53
N GLN A 610 -12.22 -28.05 1.76
CA GLN A 610 -12.69 -26.73 2.23
C GLN A 610 -14.17 -26.72 2.67
N SER A 611 -14.87 -27.85 2.52
CA SER A 611 -16.32 -27.99 2.74
C SER A 611 -16.73 -28.22 4.19
#